data_AF-A0A437J5R3-F1
#
_entry.id   AF-A0A437J5R3-F1
#
_cell.length_a   1.000
_cell.length_b   1.000
_cell.length_c   1.000
_cell.angle_alpha   90.00
_cell.angle_beta   90.00
_cell.angle_gamma   90.00
#
_symmetry.space_group_name_H-M   'P 1'
#
loop_
_entity.id
_entity.type
_entity.pdbx_description
1 polymer ?
#
loop_
_entity_poly.entity_id
_entity_poly.type
_entity_poly.pdbx_seq_one_letter_code
_entity_poly.pdbx_strand_id
1 'polypeptide(L)'
;MLYGIGDGLIRSRKLVSRAAKKTKADDSLSFSRHLTAAAQADGKRKGERTRDRLKAAAVVLLETVGYRELRVTDINEHAGVSNALFYVYFKNKQEITQEVLGEFLNVLGKPQQADRPPHANAAESIYYGNLDYSRSVVANPGLMRCLIQFGDEIPEFGRMWNDWNDNWVERACRALIRHEKPALGSEAELRLAVSGLGLMVDGLLRKIFVENSAGLSTAAGTLERDPETLALFLTKLWYRSIYCRELEWMPAAGEEPEPVRTQVRPHRGMTAETLRTPG
;
A
#
# COMPACT_ATOMS: atom_id res chain seq x y z
N MET A 1 45.04 26.19 24.57
CA MET A 1 43.75 25.53 24.87
C MET A 1 43.05 25.26 23.55
N LEU A 2 43.08 24.00 23.10
CA LEU A 2 42.50 23.51 21.84
C LEU A 2 41.10 22.96 22.12
N TYR A 3 40.04 23.56 21.57
CA TYR A 3 38.72 22.91 21.45
C TYR A 3 37.95 23.56 20.29
N GLY A 4 37.47 22.77 19.32
CA GLY A 4 36.54 23.27 18.29
C GLY A 4 36.44 22.53 16.96
N ILE A 5 37.23 21.48 16.68
CA ILE A 5 37.18 20.76 15.38
C ILE A 5 36.37 19.44 15.46
N GLY A 6 35.79 19.11 16.62
CA GLY A 6 35.17 17.79 16.87
C GLY A 6 33.75 17.57 16.34
N ASP A 7 32.89 18.60 16.29
CA ASP A 7 31.44 18.38 16.10
C ASP A 7 31.00 18.19 14.63
N GLY A 8 31.69 18.83 13.68
CA GLY A 8 31.38 18.70 12.24
C GLY A 8 31.66 17.29 11.70
N LEU A 9 32.67 16.61 12.24
CA LEU A 9 33.08 15.27 11.81
C LEU A 9 32.19 14.16 12.41
N ILE A 10 31.61 14.40 13.59
CA ILE A 10 30.69 13.46 14.25
C ILE A 10 29.30 13.50 13.59
N ARG A 11 28.81 14.69 13.22
CA ARG A 11 27.52 14.85 12.53
C ARG A 11 27.56 14.26 11.11
N SER A 12 28.66 14.45 10.39
CA SER A 12 28.86 13.85 9.06
C SER A 12 29.02 12.32 9.13
N ARG A 13 29.75 11.78 10.10
CA ARG A 13 29.82 10.32 10.34
C ARG A 13 28.46 9.71 10.68
N LYS A 14 27.62 10.36 11.50
CA LYS A 14 26.27 9.89 11.82
C LYS A 14 25.34 9.91 10.61
N LEU A 15 25.41 10.94 9.77
CA LEU A 15 24.63 11.02 8.52
C LEU A 15 25.07 9.96 7.51
N VAL A 16 26.38 9.77 7.33
CA VAL A 16 26.93 8.72 6.45
C VAL A 16 26.60 7.32 6.98
N SER A 17 26.66 7.08 8.30
CA SER A 17 26.27 5.79 8.89
C SER A 17 24.77 5.51 8.77
N ARG A 18 23.93 6.55 8.89
CA ARG A 18 22.48 6.44 8.74
C ARG A 18 22.10 6.22 7.28
N ALA A 19 22.77 6.89 6.34
CA ALA A 19 22.62 6.67 4.90
C ALA A 19 23.06 5.27 4.47
N ALA A 20 24.22 4.78 4.94
CA ALA A 20 24.69 3.43 4.64
C ALA A 20 23.79 2.33 5.22
N LYS A 21 23.24 2.54 6.43
CA LYS A 21 22.24 1.64 7.04
C LYS A 21 20.91 1.68 6.28
N LYS A 22 20.51 2.86 5.78
CA LYS A 22 19.32 3.07 4.93
C LYS A 22 19.47 2.34 3.58
N THR A 23 20.59 2.48 2.87
CA THR A 23 20.84 1.77 1.60
C THR A 23 20.85 0.24 1.76
N LYS A 24 21.45 -0.28 2.84
CA LYS A 24 21.48 -1.73 3.10
C LYS A 24 20.10 -2.29 3.49
N ALA A 25 19.28 -1.52 4.19
CA ALA A 25 17.90 -1.90 4.53
C ALA A 25 16.99 -1.87 3.29
N ASP A 26 17.10 -0.83 2.45
CA ASP A 26 16.40 -0.69 1.18
C ASP A 26 16.71 -1.87 0.24
N ASP A 27 17.98 -2.26 0.17
CA ASP A 27 18.45 -3.40 -0.61
C ASP A 27 17.87 -4.75 -0.14
N SER A 28 17.60 -4.93 1.16
CA SER A 28 17.05 -6.17 1.72
C SER A 28 15.53 -6.30 1.54
N LEU A 29 14.85 -5.17 1.32
CA LEU A 29 13.39 -5.10 1.17
C LEU A 29 12.96 -5.10 -0.30
N SER A 30 13.90 -4.97 -1.23
CA SER A 30 13.65 -5.11 -2.67
C SER A 30 13.24 -6.54 -3.01
N PHE A 31 11.99 -6.70 -3.46
CA PHE A 31 11.41 -8.01 -3.76
C PHE A 31 12.04 -8.66 -4.99
N SER A 32 12.41 -7.86 -6.01
CA SER A 32 13.15 -8.35 -7.19
C SER A 32 14.48 -8.99 -6.80
N ARG A 33 15.22 -8.36 -5.88
CA ARG A 33 16.48 -8.88 -5.36
C ARG A 33 16.28 -10.14 -4.51
N HIS A 34 15.23 -10.17 -3.68
CA HIS A 34 14.87 -11.37 -2.94
C HIS A 34 14.64 -12.56 -3.88
N LEU A 35 13.87 -12.38 -4.96
CA LEU A 35 13.63 -13.42 -5.96
C LEU A 35 14.90 -13.81 -6.74
N THR A 36 15.76 -12.83 -7.06
CA THR A 36 17.04 -13.10 -7.73
C THR A 36 17.97 -13.95 -6.86
N ALA A 37 18.10 -13.60 -5.58
CA ALA A 37 18.85 -14.40 -4.60
C ALA A 37 18.23 -15.80 -4.44
N ALA A 38 16.90 -15.88 -4.37
CA ALA A 38 16.19 -17.15 -4.31
C ALA A 38 16.44 -18.03 -5.54
N ALA A 39 16.59 -17.46 -6.73
CA ALA A 39 16.92 -18.20 -7.96
C ALA A 39 18.37 -18.73 -8.01
N GLN A 40 19.26 -18.11 -7.23
CA GLN A 40 20.68 -18.45 -7.12
C GLN A 40 20.99 -19.40 -5.96
N ALA A 41 20.04 -19.63 -5.05
CA ALA A 41 20.22 -20.47 -3.88
C ALA A 41 20.60 -21.92 -4.24
N ASP A 42 21.57 -22.47 -3.50
CA ASP A 42 22.01 -23.86 -3.62
C ASP A 42 20.87 -24.83 -3.25
N GLY A 43 20.85 -25.99 -3.91
CA GLY A 43 19.87 -27.06 -3.66
C GLY A 43 18.52 -26.91 -4.37
N LYS A 44 18.23 -25.78 -5.05
CA LYS A 44 17.03 -25.67 -5.88
C LYS A 44 17.11 -26.47 -7.17
N ARG A 45 16.01 -27.12 -7.53
CA ARG A 45 15.90 -27.81 -8.82
C ARG A 45 15.97 -26.79 -9.96
N LYS A 46 16.48 -27.21 -11.13
CA LYS A 46 16.60 -26.36 -12.32
C LYS A 46 15.29 -25.64 -12.68
N GLY A 47 14.16 -26.33 -12.52
CA GLY A 47 12.84 -25.76 -12.81
C GLY A 47 12.44 -24.64 -11.86
N GLU A 48 12.70 -24.78 -10.57
CA GLU A 48 12.41 -23.76 -9.55
C GLU A 48 13.26 -22.51 -9.78
N ARG A 49 14.56 -22.69 -10.07
CA ARG A 49 15.47 -21.57 -10.40
C ARG A 49 15.00 -20.79 -11.63
N THR A 50 14.48 -21.50 -12.64
CA THR A 50 13.96 -20.87 -13.87
C THR A 50 12.69 -20.07 -13.57
N ARG A 51 11.79 -20.63 -12.76
CA ARG A 51 10.56 -19.96 -12.34
C ARG A 51 10.85 -18.69 -11.54
N ASP A 52 11.81 -18.72 -10.61
CA ASP A 52 12.20 -17.55 -9.84
C ASP A 52 12.88 -16.48 -10.70
N ARG A 53 13.69 -16.86 -11.71
CA ARG A 53 14.25 -15.91 -12.69
C ARG A 53 13.17 -15.19 -13.48
N LEU A 54 12.16 -15.92 -13.94
CA LEU A 54 11.01 -15.35 -14.64
C LEU A 54 10.27 -14.34 -13.75
N LYS A 55 9.99 -14.71 -12.49
CA LYS A 55 9.35 -13.80 -11.52
C LYS A 55 10.20 -12.56 -11.23
N ALA A 56 11.51 -12.73 -11.01
CA ALA A 56 12.41 -11.61 -10.76
C ALA A 56 12.43 -10.63 -11.93
N ALA A 57 12.51 -11.15 -13.17
CA ALA A 57 12.42 -10.35 -14.39
C ALA A 57 11.08 -9.60 -14.50
N ALA A 58 9.97 -10.26 -14.18
CA ALA A 58 8.67 -9.61 -14.16
C ALA A 58 8.62 -8.46 -13.15
N VAL A 59 9.12 -8.63 -11.92
CA VAL A 59 9.16 -7.54 -10.91
C VAL A 59 9.96 -6.34 -11.42
N VAL A 60 11.15 -6.57 -11.97
CA VAL A 60 12.01 -5.49 -12.51
C VAL A 60 11.29 -4.72 -13.63
N LEU A 61 10.58 -5.43 -14.51
CA LEU A 61 9.82 -4.80 -15.60
C LEU A 61 8.56 -4.07 -15.09
N LEU A 62 7.88 -4.59 -14.07
CA LEU A 62 6.75 -3.89 -13.43
C LEU A 62 7.18 -2.58 -12.74
N GLU A 63 8.40 -2.53 -12.21
CA GLU A 63 8.98 -1.32 -11.63
C GLU A 63 9.33 -0.28 -12.70
N THR A 64 9.87 -0.72 -13.83
CA THR A 64 10.44 0.16 -14.87
C THR A 64 9.42 0.60 -15.93
N VAL A 65 8.66 -0.33 -16.53
CA VAL A 65 7.70 -0.04 -17.61
C VAL A 65 6.24 -0.12 -17.17
N GLY A 66 5.97 -0.83 -16.07
CA GLY A 66 4.62 -1.00 -15.53
C GLY A 66 3.79 -2.09 -16.24
N TYR A 67 2.63 -2.43 -15.66
CA TYR A 67 1.85 -3.59 -16.08
C TYR A 67 1.25 -3.50 -17.50
N ARG A 68 0.77 -2.33 -17.92
CA ARG A 68 0.16 -2.14 -19.26
C ARG A 68 1.16 -2.49 -20.36
N GLU A 69 2.35 -1.92 -20.27
CA GLU A 69 3.42 -2.08 -21.26
C GLU A 69 4.21 -3.38 -21.10
N LEU A 70 4.05 -4.10 -19.98
CA LEU A 70 4.71 -5.39 -19.78
C LEU A 70 4.37 -6.40 -20.88
N ARG A 71 5.39 -7.00 -21.51
CA ARG A 71 5.25 -8.06 -22.51
C ARG A 71 5.97 -9.33 -22.07
N VAL A 72 5.42 -10.49 -22.46
CA VAL A 72 6.04 -11.80 -22.18
C VAL A 72 7.42 -11.92 -22.83
N THR A 73 7.61 -11.35 -24.02
CA THR A 73 8.90 -11.32 -24.73
C THR A 73 9.98 -10.63 -23.90
N ASP A 74 9.65 -9.48 -23.32
CA ASP A 74 10.60 -8.67 -22.55
C ASP A 74 10.99 -9.39 -21.24
N ILE A 75 10.02 -10.07 -20.60
CA ILE A 75 10.28 -10.94 -19.44
C ILE A 75 11.25 -12.05 -19.82
N ASN A 76 11.05 -12.70 -20.96
CA ASN A 76 11.87 -13.83 -21.41
C ASN A 76 13.29 -13.42 -21.73
N GLU A 77 13.45 -12.28 -22.43
CA GLU A 77 14.74 -11.68 -22.73
C GLU A 77 15.49 -11.32 -21.45
N HIS A 78 14.82 -10.63 -20.52
CA HIS A 78 15.41 -10.23 -19.24
C HIS A 78 15.75 -11.44 -18.36
N ALA A 79 14.90 -12.47 -18.35
CA ALA A 79 15.12 -13.69 -17.60
C ALA A 79 16.15 -14.62 -18.29
N GLY A 80 16.53 -14.38 -19.55
CA GLY A 80 17.42 -15.23 -20.33
C GLY A 80 16.85 -16.62 -20.60
N VAL A 81 15.58 -16.70 -20.98
CA VAL A 81 14.86 -17.95 -21.31
C VAL A 81 14.15 -17.86 -22.66
N SER A 82 13.80 -19.00 -23.27
CA SER A 82 13.07 -19.01 -24.53
C SER A 82 11.57 -18.73 -24.33
N ASN A 83 10.90 -18.24 -25.39
CA ASN A 83 9.45 -18.05 -25.38
C ASN A 83 8.68 -19.33 -25.06
N ALA A 84 9.09 -20.47 -25.65
CA ALA A 84 8.45 -21.76 -25.37
C ALA A 84 8.58 -22.17 -23.89
N LEU A 85 9.72 -21.86 -23.26
CA LEU A 85 9.95 -22.22 -21.87
C LEU A 85 9.09 -21.40 -20.90
N PHE A 86 8.78 -20.13 -21.21
CA PHE A 86 7.84 -19.34 -20.41
C PHE A 86 6.51 -20.06 -20.23
N TYR A 87 5.94 -20.55 -21.33
CA TYR A 87 4.63 -21.20 -21.36
C TYR A 87 4.58 -22.56 -20.64
N VAL A 88 5.74 -23.11 -20.26
CA VAL A 88 5.81 -24.26 -19.35
C VAL A 88 5.44 -23.86 -17.91
N TYR A 89 5.72 -22.61 -17.52
CA TYR A 89 5.51 -22.10 -16.16
C TYR A 89 4.29 -21.19 -16.04
N PHE A 90 4.05 -20.36 -17.05
CA PHE A 90 3.03 -19.31 -17.03
C PHE A 90 2.33 -19.19 -18.39
N LYS A 91 1.00 -19.15 -18.39
CA LYS A 91 0.12 -19.04 -19.55
C LYS A 91 0.15 -17.65 -20.17
N ASN A 92 0.35 -16.61 -19.37
CA ASN A 92 0.35 -15.21 -19.82
C ASN A 92 1.00 -14.28 -18.78
N LYS A 93 1.10 -12.99 -19.12
CA LYS A 93 1.66 -11.97 -18.21
C LYS A 93 0.82 -11.75 -16.94
N GLN A 94 -0.49 -11.99 -16.99
CA GLN A 94 -1.37 -11.80 -15.84
C GLN A 94 -1.09 -12.88 -14.79
N GLU A 95 -0.92 -14.16 -15.17
CA GLU A 95 -0.65 -15.26 -14.25
C GLU A 95 0.67 -15.09 -13.49
N ILE A 96 1.77 -14.76 -14.19
CA ILE A 96 3.05 -14.47 -13.53
C ILE A 96 2.96 -13.24 -12.61
N THR A 97 2.18 -12.23 -13.01
CA THR A 97 1.97 -11.04 -12.18
C THR A 97 1.16 -11.37 -10.93
N GLN A 98 0.08 -12.16 -11.04
CA GLN A 98 -0.70 -12.61 -9.89
C GLN A 98 0.18 -13.37 -8.89
N GLU A 99 1.03 -14.25 -9.39
CA GLU A 99 1.92 -14.99 -8.51
C GLU A 99 2.93 -14.09 -7.79
N VAL A 100 3.60 -13.20 -8.53
CA VAL A 100 4.52 -12.23 -7.98
C VAL A 100 3.84 -11.34 -6.93
N LEU A 101 2.64 -10.85 -7.22
CA LEU A 101 1.87 -10.02 -6.29
C LEU A 101 1.46 -10.81 -5.04
N GLY A 102 1.07 -12.08 -5.19
CA GLY A 102 0.67 -12.92 -4.07
C GLY A 102 1.85 -13.23 -3.14
N GLU A 103 3.00 -13.55 -3.71
CA GLU A 103 4.24 -13.73 -2.94
C GLU A 103 4.71 -12.42 -2.28
N PHE A 104 4.55 -11.29 -2.96
CA PHE A 104 4.87 -9.99 -2.38
C PHE A 104 3.94 -9.63 -1.21
N LEU A 105 2.62 -9.84 -1.34
CA LEU A 105 1.66 -9.61 -0.26
C LEU A 105 1.96 -10.47 0.99
N ASN A 106 2.54 -11.66 0.80
CA ASN A 106 3.00 -12.50 1.91
C ASN A 106 4.17 -11.89 2.67
N VAL A 107 4.92 -10.96 2.11
CA VAL A 107 6.05 -10.29 2.79
C VAL A 107 5.79 -8.82 3.11
N LEU A 108 4.78 -8.21 2.47
CA LEU A 108 4.38 -6.83 2.67
C LEU A 108 4.08 -6.53 4.14
N GLY A 109 4.75 -5.52 4.70
CA GLY A 109 4.53 -5.08 6.07
C GLY A 109 4.82 -6.14 7.13
N LYS A 110 5.57 -7.21 6.78
CA LYS A 110 6.02 -8.18 7.77
C LYS A 110 6.98 -7.51 8.77
N PRO A 111 6.86 -7.82 10.08
CA PRO A 111 7.70 -7.21 11.08
C PRO A 111 9.19 -7.38 10.83
N GLN A 112 9.95 -6.28 10.81
CA GLN A 112 11.40 -6.34 10.83
C GLN A 112 11.87 -6.47 12.29
N GLN A 113 12.07 -7.70 12.77
CA GLN A 113 12.36 -7.98 14.19
C GLN A 113 13.56 -7.21 14.76
N ALA A 114 14.57 -6.91 13.94
CA ALA A 114 15.81 -6.27 14.39
C ALA A 114 15.61 -4.87 14.98
N ASP A 115 14.54 -4.18 14.62
CA ASP A 115 14.29 -2.80 15.05
C ASP A 115 13.26 -2.70 16.20
N ARG A 116 12.59 -3.79 16.58
CA ARG A 116 11.43 -3.75 17.49
C ARG A 116 11.83 -3.91 18.96
N PRO A 117 11.31 -3.08 19.88
CA PRO A 117 11.50 -3.30 21.31
C PRO A 117 10.76 -4.57 21.78
N PRO A 118 11.28 -5.30 22.78
CA PRO A 118 10.68 -6.56 23.27
C PRO A 118 9.24 -6.40 23.80
N HIS A 119 8.93 -5.22 24.34
CA HIS A 119 7.64 -4.87 24.92
C HIS A 119 7.18 -3.52 24.39
N ALA A 120 6.77 -3.49 23.11
CA ALA A 120 6.24 -2.29 22.49
C ALA A 120 4.94 -1.84 23.16
N ASN A 121 4.82 -0.55 23.48
CA ASN A 121 3.55 0.07 23.82
C ASN A 121 2.69 0.34 22.57
N ALA A 122 1.47 0.88 22.73
CA ALA A 122 0.55 1.15 21.62
C ALA A 122 1.17 2.06 20.53
N ALA A 123 1.83 3.16 20.93
CA ALA A 123 2.45 4.09 19.99
C ALA A 123 3.63 3.46 19.23
N GLU A 124 4.47 2.69 19.92
CA GLU A 124 5.58 1.97 19.30
C GLU A 124 5.07 0.89 18.34
N SER A 125 4.02 0.15 18.72
CA SER A 125 3.39 -0.87 17.88
C SER A 125 2.89 -0.29 16.55
N ILE A 126 2.20 0.86 16.63
CA ILE A 126 1.74 1.63 15.47
C ILE A 126 2.93 2.13 14.65
N TYR A 127 3.96 2.69 15.29
CA TYR A 127 5.16 3.19 14.62
C TYR A 127 5.87 2.12 13.80
N TYR A 128 6.17 0.97 14.38
CA TYR A 128 6.85 -0.09 13.64
C TYR A 128 5.96 -0.67 12.55
N GLY A 129 4.63 -0.76 12.75
CA GLY A 129 3.70 -1.15 11.69
C GLY A 129 3.74 -0.19 10.49
N ASN A 130 3.64 1.11 10.74
CA ASN A 130 3.74 2.14 9.71
C ASN A 130 5.12 2.15 9.04
N LEU A 131 6.18 1.93 9.80
CA LEU A 131 7.56 1.91 9.30
C LEU A 131 7.81 0.71 8.37
N ASP A 132 7.45 -0.49 8.81
CA ASP A 132 7.63 -1.73 8.03
C ASP A 132 6.85 -1.64 6.72
N TYR A 133 5.61 -1.12 6.78
CA TYR A 133 4.80 -0.89 5.60
C TYR A 133 5.41 0.16 4.67
N SER A 134 5.76 1.34 5.21
CA SER A 134 6.34 2.45 4.42
C SER A 134 7.63 2.04 3.72
N ARG A 135 8.53 1.34 4.42
CA ARG A 135 9.78 0.82 3.82
C ARG A 135 9.49 -0.20 2.72
N SER A 136 8.54 -1.11 2.93
CA SER A 136 8.14 -2.10 1.92
C SER A 136 7.58 -1.44 0.65
N VAL A 137 6.76 -0.40 0.81
CA VAL A 137 6.19 0.37 -0.31
C VAL A 137 7.26 1.12 -1.07
N VAL A 138 8.17 1.80 -0.36
CA VAL A 138 9.27 2.56 -0.97
C VAL A 138 10.24 1.66 -1.75
N ALA A 139 10.52 0.47 -1.23
CA ALA A 139 11.40 -0.50 -1.89
C ALA A 139 10.74 -1.21 -3.08
N ASN A 140 9.41 -1.17 -3.21
CA ASN A 140 8.65 -1.93 -4.22
C ASN A 140 7.53 -1.12 -4.91
N PRO A 141 7.78 0.09 -5.41
CA PRO A 141 6.74 1.00 -5.90
C PRO A 141 6.00 0.48 -7.12
N GLY A 142 6.65 -0.32 -7.97
CA GLY A 142 6.03 -0.95 -9.15
C GLY A 142 4.94 -1.95 -8.79
N LEU A 143 5.18 -2.78 -7.78
CA LEU A 143 4.22 -3.77 -7.29
C LEU A 143 3.04 -3.09 -6.59
N MET A 144 3.30 -2.06 -5.79
CA MET A 144 2.25 -1.27 -5.14
C MET A 144 1.36 -0.57 -6.16
N ARG A 145 1.95 0.00 -7.22
CA ARG A 145 1.19 0.56 -8.35
C ARG A 145 0.33 -0.50 -9.02
N CYS A 146 0.83 -1.73 -9.19
CA CYS A 146 0.05 -2.83 -9.75
C CYS A 146 -1.18 -3.17 -8.90
N LEU A 147 -0.99 -3.39 -7.59
CA LEU A 147 -2.08 -3.73 -6.68
C LEU A 147 -3.15 -2.65 -6.60
N ILE A 148 -2.73 -1.40 -6.41
CA ILE A 148 -3.65 -0.30 -6.09
C ILE A 148 -4.27 0.31 -7.34
N GLN A 149 -3.51 0.53 -8.42
CA GLN A 149 -4.02 1.22 -9.61
C GLN A 149 -4.74 0.28 -10.57
N PHE A 150 -4.26 -0.95 -10.71
CA PHE A 150 -4.88 -1.92 -11.62
C PHE A 150 -5.89 -2.82 -10.92
N GLY A 151 -6.05 -2.73 -9.60
CA GLY A 151 -7.10 -3.44 -8.88
C GLY A 151 -8.51 -3.09 -9.37
N ASP A 152 -8.72 -1.85 -9.83
CA ASP A 152 -10.00 -1.39 -10.40
C ASP A 152 -10.24 -1.93 -11.82
N GLU A 153 -9.18 -2.24 -12.57
CA GLU A 153 -9.25 -2.73 -13.96
C GLU A 153 -9.22 -4.27 -14.03
N ILE A 154 -8.53 -4.90 -13.09
CA ILE A 154 -8.23 -6.34 -13.09
C ILE A 154 -8.75 -6.92 -11.78
N PRO A 155 -9.94 -7.56 -11.80
CA PRO A 155 -10.62 -8.03 -10.60
C PRO A 155 -9.76 -8.96 -9.73
N GLU A 156 -8.87 -9.76 -10.32
CA GLU A 156 -7.96 -10.63 -9.58
C GLU A 156 -7.01 -9.83 -8.68
N PHE A 157 -6.44 -8.73 -9.18
CA PHE A 157 -5.54 -7.88 -8.39
C PHE A 157 -6.31 -7.15 -7.29
N GLY A 158 -7.51 -6.66 -7.60
CA GLY A 158 -8.39 -6.02 -6.62
C GLY A 158 -8.76 -6.97 -5.48
N ARG A 159 -9.14 -8.22 -5.79
CA ARG A 159 -9.44 -9.25 -4.77
C ARG A 159 -8.24 -9.53 -3.87
N MET A 160 -7.05 -9.73 -4.45
CA MET A 160 -5.83 -9.97 -3.68
C MET A 160 -5.53 -8.82 -2.71
N TRP A 161 -5.69 -7.57 -3.16
CA TRP A 161 -5.48 -6.39 -2.32
C TRP A 161 -6.52 -6.28 -1.20
N ASN A 162 -7.80 -6.49 -1.53
CA ASN A 162 -8.89 -6.43 -0.56
C ASN A 162 -8.77 -7.53 0.51
N ASP A 163 -8.52 -8.78 0.11
CA ASP A 163 -8.34 -9.89 1.04
C ASP A 163 -7.15 -9.66 1.98
N TRP A 164 -6.05 -9.09 1.46
CA TRP A 164 -4.90 -8.75 2.28
C TRP A 164 -5.23 -7.64 3.29
N ASN A 165 -5.96 -6.60 2.85
CA ASN A 165 -6.38 -5.49 3.71
C ASN A 165 -7.33 -5.94 4.80
N ASP A 166 -8.34 -6.75 4.50
CA ASP A 166 -9.29 -7.26 5.49
C ASP A 166 -8.54 -8.04 6.59
N ASN A 167 -7.62 -8.91 6.19
CA ASN A 167 -6.76 -9.66 7.11
C ASN A 167 -5.81 -8.75 7.91
N TRP A 168 -5.33 -7.66 7.32
CA TRP A 168 -4.48 -6.69 8.00
C TRP A 168 -5.28 -5.87 9.03
N VAL A 169 -6.46 -5.35 8.67
CA VAL A 169 -7.35 -4.59 9.56
C VAL A 169 -7.68 -5.42 10.80
N GLU A 170 -8.10 -6.68 10.61
CA GLU A 170 -8.42 -7.59 11.72
C GLU A 170 -7.22 -7.80 12.67
N ARG A 171 -6.02 -7.98 12.12
CA ARG A 171 -4.79 -8.11 12.94
C ARG A 171 -4.43 -6.82 13.66
N ALA A 172 -4.59 -5.67 13.00
CA ALA A 172 -4.30 -4.35 13.55
C ALA A 172 -5.25 -4.02 14.71
N CYS A 173 -6.57 -4.20 14.53
CA CYS A 173 -7.56 -4.02 15.60
C CYS A 173 -7.23 -4.87 16.82
N ARG A 174 -6.95 -6.17 16.64
CA ARG A 174 -6.54 -7.06 17.74
C ARG A 174 -5.26 -6.59 18.43
N ALA A 175 -4.28 -6.11 17.67
CA ALA A 175 -3.03 -5.61 18.26
C ALA A 175 -3.26 -4.34 19.09
N LEU A 176 -4.03 -3.38 18.56
CA LEU A 176 -4.34 -2.13 19.24
C LEU A 176 -5.05 -2.36 20.57
N ILE A 177 -6.13 -3.15 20.57
CA ILE A 177 -6.91 -3.49 21.78
C ILE A 177 -6.02 -4.14 22.86
N ARG A 178 -5.03 -4.95 22.48
CA ARG A 178 -4.12 -5.60 23.43
C ARG A 178 -3.17 -4.63 24.13
N HIS A 179 -2.81 -3.52 23.49
CA HIS A 179 -1.86 -2.57 24.07
C HIS A 179 -2.55 -1.56 24.98
N GLU A 180 -3.68 -1.00 24.55
CA GLU A 180 -4.41 0.04 25.25
C GLU A 180 -5.88 0.02 24.81
N LYS A 181 -6.81 0.41 25.70
CA LYS A 181 -8.22 0.51 25.35
C LYS A 181 -8.44 1.69 24.39
N PRO A 182 -8.97 1.47 23.16
CA PRO A 182 -9.29 2.57 22.25
C PRO A 182 -10.36 3.50 22.84
N ALA A 183 -10.27 4.79 22.50
CA ALA A 183 -11.24 5.83 22.83
C ALA A 183 -12.38 5.92 21.79
N LEU A 184 -12.78 4.77 21.24
CA LEU A 184 -13.85 4.65 20.25
C LEU A 184 -15.02 3.88 20.86
N GLY A 185 -16.24 4.20 20.43
CA GLY A 185 -17.49 3.72 21.03
C GLY A 185 -17.82 2.26 20.74
N SER A 186 -17.21 1.65 19.71
CA SER A 186 -17.45 0.24 19.36
C SER A 186 -16.31 -0.40 18.58
N GLU A 187 -16.30 -1.73 18.48
CA GLU A 187 -15.38 -2.47 17.59
C GLU A 187 -15.62 -2.14 16.12
N ALA A 188 -16.88 -1.91 15.71
CA ALA A 188 -17.21 -1.52 14.34
C ALA A 188 -16.59 -0.15 13.99
N GLU A 189 -16.65 0.80 14.92
CA GLU A 189 -16.01 2.10 14.78
C GLU A 189 -14.49 1.98 14.73
N LEU A 190 -13.89 1.12 15.56
CA LEU A 190 -12.45 0.83 15.48
C LEU A 190 -12.05 0.27 14.11
N ARG A 191 -12.81 -0.68 13.57
CA ARG A 191 -12.54 -1.25 12.24
C ARG A 191 -12.61 -0.17 11.16
N LEU A 192 -13.64 0.69 11.19
CA LEU A 192 -13.75 1.80 10.25
C LEU A 192 -12.61 2.80 10.39
N ALA A 193 -12.22 3.14 11.63
CA ALA A 193 -11.10 4.04 11.90
C ALA A 193 -9.77 3.45 11.39
N VAL A 194 -9.48 2.18 11.68
CA VAL A 194 -8.28 1.48 11.20
C VAL A 194 -8.24 1.38 9.67
N SER A 195 -9.37 1.03 9.04
CA SER A 195 -9.47 1.02 7.58
C SER A 195 -9.24 2.41 6.97
N GLY A 196 -9.88 3.45 7.50
CA GLY A 196 -9.71 4.83 7.02
C GLY A 196 -8.28 5.33 7.19
N LEU A 197 -7.64 5.02 8.33
CA LEU A 197 -6.24 5.34 8.59
C LEU A 197 -5.30 4.56 7.65
N GLY A 198 -5.60 3.29 7.34
CA GLY A 198 -4.88 2.51 6.33
C GLY A 198 -4.94 3.15 4.94
N LEU A 199 -6.14 3.50 4.49
CA LEU A 199 -6.35 4.20 3.21
C LEU A 199 -5.61 5.55 3.15
N MET A 200 -5.56 6.28 4.25
CA MET A 200 -4.78 7.51 4.36
C MET A 200 -3.28 7.24 4.17
N VAL A 201 -2.74 6.20 4.80
CA VAL A 201 -1.33 5.79 4.66
C VAL A 201 -1.04 5.45 3.20
N ASP A 202 -1.88 4.62 2.56
CA ASP A 202 -1.75 4.22 1.15
C ASP A 202 -1.75 5.42 0.21
N GLY A 203 -2.75 6.30 0.37
CA GLY A 203 -2.91 7.49 -0.46
C GLY A 203 -1.70 8.43 -0.34
N LEU A 204 -1.21 8.67 0.87
CA LEU A 204 -0.03 9.52 1.12
C LEU A 204 1.24 8.90 0.52
N LEU A 205 1.52 7.63 0.80
CA LEU A 205 2.70 6.94 0.29
C LEU A 205 2.68 6.88 -1.25
N ARG A 206 1.53 6.58 -1.85
CA ARG A 206 1.37 6.59 -3.31
C ARG A 206 1.66 7.97 -3.89
N LYS A 207 1.06 9.04 -3.35
CA LYS A 207 1.26 10.40 -3.84
C LYS A 207 2.72 10.86 -3.73
N ILE A 208 3.41 10.47 -2.66
CA ILE A 208 4.80 10.88 -2.40
C ILE A 208 5.80 10.04 -3.20
N PHE A 209 5.70 8.71 -3.17
CA PHE A 209 6.75 7.81 -3.68
C PHE A 209 6.44 7.20 -5.03
N VAL A 210 5.16 7.07 -5.40
CA VAL A 210 4.76 6.44 -6.67
C VAL A 210 4.43 7.47 -7.74
N GLU A 211 3.64 8.49 -7.39
CA GLU A 211 3.19 9.53 -8.33
C GLU A 211 4.11 10.77 -8.34
N ASN A 212 4.99 10.91 -7.34
CA ASN A 212 5.90 12.05 -7.17
C ASN A 212 5.18 13.42 -7.29
N SER A 213 4.00 13.55 -6.67
CA SER A 213 3.16 14.76 -6.74
C SER A 213 3.90 15.98 -6.21
N ALA A 214 4.15 16.99 -7.05
CA ALA A 214 4.99 18.15 -6.70
C ALA A 214 4.45 18.97 -5.50
N GLY A 215 3.12 19.13 -5.39
CA GLY A 215 2.50 19.88 -4.31
C GLY A 215 2.65 19.18 -2.95
N LEU A 216 2.33 17.89 -2.88
CA LEU A 216 2.59 17.11 -1.67
C LEU A 216 4.08 16.93 -1.40
N SER A 217 4.91 16.82 -2.43
CA SER A 217 6.37 16.70 -2.28
C SER A 217 6.99 17.99 -1.73
N THR A 218 6.37 19.14 -1.95
CA THR A 218 6.83 20.43 -1.37
C THR A 218 6.46 20.51 0.11
N ALA A 219 5.21 20.21 0.47
CA ALA A 219 4.79 20.14 1.88
C ALA A 219 5.56 19.04 2.64
N ALA A 220 5.67 17.86 2.03
CA ALA A 220 6.47 16.75 2.54
C ALA A 220 7.97 17.00 2.45
N GLY A 221 8.46 17.98 1.67
CA GLY A 221 9.88 18.35 1.61
C GLY A 221 10.35 19.15 2.82
N THR A 222 9.42 19.66 3.64
CA THR A 222 9.71 20.13 5.00
C THR A 222 9.90 18.97 5.98
N LEU A 223 9.34 17.81 5.65
CA LEU A 223 9.69 16.54 6.27
C LEU A 223 10.85 15.95 5.44
N GLU A 224 11.77 15.24 6.06
CA GLU A 224 12.69 14.45 5.25
C GLU A 224 11.83 13.38 4.52
N ARG A 225 11.99 13.19 3.20
CA ARG A 225 11.33 12.10 2.43
C ARG A 225 11.89 10.74 2.81
N ASP A 226 12.04 10.49 4.10
CA ASP A 226 12.51 9.25 4.67
C ASP A 226 11.33 8.50 5.32
N PRO A 227 11.28 7.15 5.16
CA PRO A 227 10.22 6.34 5.75
C PRO A 227 10.06 6.50 7.26
N GLU A 228 11.14 6.76 8.01
CA GLU A 228 11.11 6.90 9.46
C GLU A 228 10.35 8.15 9.92
N THR A 229 10.66 9.30 9.34
CA THR A 229 9.97 10.57 9.64
C THR A 229 8.50 10.49 9.26
N LEU A 230 8.19 9.91 8.10
CA LEU A 230 6.82 9.74 7.66
C LEU A 230 6.05 8.75 8.55
N ALA A 231 6.67 7.62 8.92
CA ALA A 231 6.07 6.66 9.86
C ALA A 231 5.75 7.31 11.20
N LEU A 232 6.65 8.14 11.74
CA LEU A 232 6.41 8.88 12.98
C LEU A 232 5.26 9.88 12.83
N PHE A 233 5.17 10.59 11.70
CA PHE A 233 4.04 11.48 11.42
C PHE A 233 2.71 10.72 11.36
N LEU A 234 2.66 9.61 10.62
CA LEU A 234 1.48 8.75 10.51
C LEU A 234 1.08 8.19 11.89
N THR A 235 2.05 7.77 12.70
CA THR A 235 1.79 7.29 14.07
C THR A 235 1.11 8.34 14.94
N LYS A 236 1.51 9.61 14.83
CA LYS A 236 0.85 10.70 15.57
C LYS A 236 -0.61 10.84 15.16
N LEU A 237 -0.93 10.70 13.86
CA LEU A 237 -2.31 10.73 13.38
C LEU A 237 -3.11 9.55 13.92
N TRP A 238 -2.57 8.33 13.75
CA TRP A 238 -3.18 7.11 14.26
C TRP A 238 -3.46 7.15 15.76
N TYR A 239 -2.44 7.47 16.56
CA TYR A 239 -2.57 7.49 18.01
C TYR A 239 -3.61 8.52 18.48
N ARG A 240 -3.66 9.69 17.82
CA ARG A 240 -4.69 10.70 18.10
C ARG A 240 -6.08 10.22 17.74
N SER A 241 -6.26 9.65 16.54
CA SER A 241 -7.56 9.18 16.09
C SER A 241 -8.12 8.01 16.88
N ILE A 242 -7.25 7.17 17.47
CA ILE A 242 -7.66 5.95 18.18
C ILE A 242 -7.77 6.16 19.70
N TYR A 243 -6.91 6.99 20.31
CA TYR A 243 -6.79 7.08 21.76
C TYR A 243 -7.02 8.48 22.35
N CYS A 244 -7.08 9.55 21.54
CA CYS A 244 -7.42 10.88 22.08
C CYS A 244 -8.94 11.09 22.15
N ARG A 245 -9.36 12.05 22.97
CA ARG A 245 -10.77 12.31 23.33
C ARG A 245 -11.66 12.51 22.10
N GLU A 246 -12.92 12.07 22.24
CA GLU A 246 -13.97 12.24 21.23
C GLU A 246 -14.18 13.71 20.86
N LEU A 247 -14.44 13.96 19.58
CA LEU A 247 -14.79 15.27 19.06
C LEU A 247 -16.24 15.60 19.47
N GLU A 248 -16.42 16.60 20.33
CA GLU A 248 -17.76 17.06 20.76
C GLU A 248 -18.52 17.85 19.68
N TRP A 249 -17.85 18.22 18.58
CA TRP A 249 -18.48 18.93 17.46
C TRP A 249 -19.32 17.97 16.62
N MET A 250 -20.60 18.31 16.43
CA MET A 250 -21.48 17.72 15.42
C MET A 250 -21.88 18.81 14.43
N PRO A 251 -22.09 18.47 13.14
CA PRO A 251 -22.72 19.42 12.22
C PRO A 251 -24.06 19.86 12.82
N ALA A 252 -24.39 21.14 12.70
CA ALA A 252 -25.73 21.61 13.07
C ALA A 252 -26.74 20.71 12.37
N ALA A 253 -27.75 20.23 13.11
CA ALA A 253 -28.88 19.55 12.50
C ALA A 253 -29.43 20.50 11.43
N GLY A 254 -29.13 20.22 10.16
CA GLY A 254 -29.68 20.99 9.06
C GLY A 254 -31.19 20.94 9.19
N GLU A 255 -31.87 22.05 8.89
CA GLU A 255 -33.29 21.99 8.55
C GLU A 255 -33.48 20.80 7.61
N GLU A 256 -34.43 19.91 7.91
CA GLU A 256 -34.76 18.79 7.03
C GLU A 256 -34.86 19.35 5.60
N PRO A 257 -34.15 18.76 4.62
CA PRO A 257 -34.26 19.24 3.26
C PRO A 257 -35.75 19.25 2.89
N GLU A 258 -36.28 20.42 2.53
CA GLU A 258 -37.68 20.55 2.13
C GLU A 258 -38.00 19.41 1.15
N PRO A 259 -39.09 18.66 1.37
CA PRO A 259 -39.42 17.55 0.51
C PRO A 259 -39.47 18.08 -0.91
N VAL A 260 -38.62 17.52 -1.78
CA VAL A 260 -38.56 17.88 -3.20
C VAL A 260 -39.97 17.77 -3.74
N ARG A 261 -40.66 18.91 -3.90
CA ARG A 261 -41.97 18.95 -4.56
C ARG A 261 -41.71 18.56 -6.00
N THR A 262 -41.92 17.29 -6.31
CA THR A 262 -41.95 16.79 -7.68
C THR A 262 -43.08 17.53 -8.38
N GLN A 263 -42.76 18.64 -9.04
CA GLN A 263 -43.68 19.26 -9.98
C GLN A 263 -43.79 18.30 -11.15
N VAL A 264 -44.72 17.35 -11.05
CA VAL A 264 -45.21 16.61 -12.20
C VAL A 264 -45.89 17.64 -13.09
N ARG A 265 -45.17 18.14 -14.09
CA ARG A 265 -45.78 18.91 -15.18
C ARG A 265 -46.79 18.00 -15.86
N PRO A 266 -48.09 18.36 -15.96
CA PRO A 266 -49.04 17.54 -16.69
C PRO A 266 -48.64 17.50 -18.16
N HIS A 267 -48.50 16.29 -18.70
CA HIS A 267 -48.25 16.06 -20.11
C HIS A 267 -49.44 16.62 -20.91
N ARG A 268 -49.14 17.61 -21.77
CA ARG A 268 -50.08 18.13 -22.76
C ARG A 268 -50.40 17.04 -23.78
N GLY A 269 -51.68 16.68 -23.89
CA GLY A 269 -52.32 16.24 -25.12
C GLY A 269 -52.36 14.73 -25.36
N MET A 270 -53.56 14.15 -25.18
CA MET A 270 -54.16 13.29 -26.21
C MET A 270 -55.67 13.33 -26.05
N THR A 271 -56.32 13.62 -27.16
CA THR A 271 -57.76 13.84 -27.36
C THR A 271 -58.57 12.58 -27.09
N ALA A 272 -59.75 12.78 -26.48
CA ALA A 272 -60.75 11.74 -26.29
C ALA A 272 -61.35 11.35 -27.64
N GLU A 273 -61.16 10.10 -28.05
CA GLU A 273 -61.89 9.49 -29.15
C GLU A 273 -62.43 8.12 -28.73
N THR A 274 -63.77 8.06 -28.68
CA THR A 274 -64.64 6.89 -28.96
C THR A 274 -64.50 5.62 -28.12
N LEU A 275 -65.36 5.51 -27.09
CA LEU A 275 -66.02 4.26 -26.72
C LEU A 275 -67.52 4.39 -27.00
N ARG A 276 -67.96 3.89 -28.17
CA ARG A 276 -69.33 3.45 -28.41
C ARG A 276 -69.27 1.94 -28.66
N THR A 277 -69.83 1.15 -27.77
CA THR A 277 -70.23 -0.25 -28.01
C THR A 277 -71.74 -0.29 -28.23
N PRO A 278 -72.24 -0.99 -29.27
CA PRO A 278 -73.59 -1.49 -29.31
C PRO A 278 -73.62 -2.99 -28.96
N GLY A 279 -74.54 -3.39 -28.08
CA GLY A 279 -74.76 -4.78 -27.66
C GLY A 279 -75.30 -4.86 -26.25
#